data_AF-A0A7K3IZX1-F1
#
_entry.id   AF-A0A7K3IZX1-F1
#
_cell.length_a   1.000
_cell.length_b   1.000
_cell.length_c   1.000
_cell.angle_alpha   90.00
_cell.angle_beta   90.00
_cell.angle_gamma   90.00
#
_symmetry.space_group_name_H-M   'P 1'
#
loop_
_entity.id
_entity.type
_entity.pdbx_description
1 polymer ?
#
loop_
_entity_poly.entity_id
_entity_poly.type
_entity_poly.pdbx_seq_one_letter_code
_entity_poly.pdbx_strand_id
1 'polypeptide(L)'
;AALFDSYLRSPQLKEVGKIISQRLGRELKPFDIWYDGFKTRSTIPEELLTSKTQALYPDPAAFRAGMPDLLVKMGWDRTRAEYLADKIVVDPARGSGHAWGALRKGSVSHLRTRISDKGMDYKGYNIAVHEFGHNVEQTITLYDVDNYMMTGVPNTAVTEAMAYVFQNRDLALLGMKDQAPDKEKMEILDVAWQMMEIMGVGLVEMKSWDWLYENPDATPAMYKETVIRNAVDIWNKYFAPVIGINDSPLLAIYSHMVNSPLYLPNYSYGHVIHFQLEEYLKGKDLARELDRI
;
A
#
# COMPACT_ATOMS: atom_id res chain seq x y z
N ALA A 1 -6.06 1.27 19.06
CA ALA A 1 -4.90 2.11 19.43
C ALA A 1 -3.75 1.37 20.14
N ALA A 2 -3.98 0.40 21.04
CA ALA A 2 -2.90 -0.22 21.84
C ALA A 2 -1.76 -0.85 21.04
N LEU A 3 -2.08 -1.59 19.96
CA LEU A 3 -1.08 -2.14 19.03
C LEU A 3 -0.18 -1.04 18.44
N PHE A 4 -0.77 0.08 18.03
CA PHE A 4 -0.06 1.17 17.36
C PHE A 4 0.82 1.92 18.37
N ASP A 5 0.32 2.21 19.57
CA ASP A 5 1.14 2.82 20.65
C ASP A 5 2.32 1.91 21.01
N SER A 6 2.11 0.60 21.12
CA SER A 6 3.17 -0.36 21.42
C SER A 6 4.25 -0.41 20.32
N TYR A 7 3.84 -0.52 19.05
CA TYR A 7 4.76 -0.56 17.92
C TYR A 7 5.57 0.74 17.79
N LEU A 8 4.90 1.90 17.84
CA LEU A 8 5.52 3.21 17.68
C LEU A 8 6.45 3.60 18.84
N ARG A 9 6.36 2.91 19.99
CA ARG A 9 7.30 3.06 21.12
C ARG A 9 8.51 2.14 21.06
N SER A 10 8.57 1.27 20.05
CA SER A 10 9.64 0.31 19.88
C SER A 10 11.01 1.02 19.81
N PRO A 11 11.98 0.67 20.68
CA PRO A 11 13.31 1.26 20.61
C PRO A 11 14.04 0.91 19.30
N GLN A 12 13.65 -0.19 18.64
CA GLN A 12 14.20 -0.61 17.36
C GLN A 12 13.96 0.44 16.25
N LEU A 13 12.87 1.21 16.30
CA LEU A 13 12.62 2.28 15.33
C LEU A 13 13.71 3.36 15.35
N LYS A 14 14.32 3.62 16.52
CA LYS A 14 15.46 4.54 16.63
C LYS A 14 16.70 3.98 15.95
N GLU A 15 16.91 2.68 16.02
CA GLU A 15 18.03 2.01 15.33
C GLU A 15 17.82 2.03 13.81
N VAL A 16 16.59 1.79 13.33
CA VAL A 16 16.26 1.95 11.91
C VAL A 16 16.52 3.39 11.45
N GLY A 17 16.09 4.39 12.22
CA GLY A 17 16.35 5.79 11.93
C GLY A 17 17.84 6.13 11.85
N LYS A 18 18.68 5.56 12.74
CA LYS A 18 20.14 5.71 12.65
C LYS A 18 20.72 5.10 11.38
N ILE A 19 20.24 3.91 10.97
CA ILE A 19 20.66 3.27 9.71
C ILE A 19 20.32 4.17 8.52
N ILE A 20 19.10 4.74 8.49
CA ILE A 20 18.69 5.66 7.42
C ILE A 20 19.58 6.91 7.40
N SER A 21 19.82 7.53 8.55
CA SER A 21 20.70 8.69 8.69
C SER A 21 22.12 8.42 8.16
N GLN A 22 22.68 7.27 8.50
CA GLN A 22 23.99 6.84 7.99
C GLN A 22 23.99 6.66 6.46
N ARG A 23 22.94 6.04 5.90
CA ARG A 23 22.81 5.85 4.45
C ARG A 23 22.63 7.18 3.70
N LEU A 24 21.94 8.15 4.31
CA LEU A 24 21.74 9.48 3.74
C LEU A 24 22.97 10.39 3.90
N GLY A 25 23.88 10.09 4.83
CA GLY A 25 25.02 10.95 5.16
C GLY A 25 24.62 12.27 5.82
N ARG A 26 23.42 12.35 6.40
CA ARG A 26 22.88 13.54 7.06
C ARG A 26 21.84 13.16 8.12
N GLU A 27 21.60 14.08 9.04
CA GLU A 27 20.49 13.95 9.98
C GLU A 27 19.14 13.81 9.26
N LEU A 28 18.22 13.07 9.89
CA LEU A 28 16.87 12.89 9.41
C LEU A 28 16.11 14.22 9.43
N LYS A 29 15.23 14.37 8.44
CA LYS A 29 14.27 15.45 8.29
C LYS A 29 12.86 14.84 8.32
N PRO A 30 11.81 15.65 8.55
CA PRO A 30 10.47 15.09 8.70
C PRO A 30 10.00 14.29 7.49
N PHE A 31 10.39 14.71 6.27
CA PHE A 31 10.05 14.01 5.03
C PHE A 31 10.76 12.66 4.84
N ASP A 32 11.76 12.31 5.65
CA ASP A 32 12.43 11.02 5.58
C ASP A 32 11.58 9.86 6.13
N ILE A 33 10.38 10.14 6.68
CA ILE A 33 9.36 9.09 6.92
C ILE A 33 8.99 8.33 5.64
N TRP A 34 9.26 8.91 4.46
CA TRP A 34 9.09 8.28 3.14
C TRP A 34 10.41 7.80 2.52
N TYR A 35 11.42 7.51 3.34
CA TYR A 35 12.67 6.95 2.87
C TYR A 35 12.44 5.64 2.11
N ASP A 36 12.80 5.61 0.82
CA ASP A 36 12.59 4.45 -0.07
C ASP A 36 13.86 3.59 -0.24
N GLY A 37 15.00 4.01 0.32
CA GLY A 37 16.32 3.45 0.01
C GLY A 37 16.63 2.06 0.58
N PHE A 38 15.66 1.39 1.20
CA PHE A 38 15.74 -0.03 1.54
C PHE A 38 15.24 -0.95 0.42
N LYS A 39 14.40 -0.46 -0.50
CA LYS A 39 13.83 -1.33 -1.54
C LYS A 39 14.86 -1.61 -2.62
N THR A 40 14.89 -2.85 -3.13
CA THR A 40 15.81 -3.23 -4.23
C THR A 40 15.62 -2.33 -5.45
N ARG A 41 14.38 -1.97 -5.78
CA ARG A 41 14.06 -1.09 -6.91
C ARG A 41 14.81 0.24 -6.88
N SER A 42 15.13 0.74 -5.69
CA SER A 42 15.84 2.01 -5.50
C SER A 42 17.33 1.92 -5.85
N THR A 43 17.84 0.72 -6.13
CA THR A 43 19.17 0.47 -6.71
C THR A 43 19.17 0.46 -8.24
N ILE A 44 17.99 0.40 -8.87
CA ILE A 44 17.81 0.39 -10.31
C ILE A 44 17.46 1.82 -10.76
N PRO A 45 18.08 2.35 -11.84
CA PRO A 45 17.70 3.65 -12.37
C PRO A 45 16.20 3.70 -12.72
N GLU A 46 15.46 4.67 -12.16
CA GLU A 46 14.02 4.82 -12.40
C GLU A 46 13.69 5.00 -13.89
N GLU A 47 14.58 5.66 -14.65
CA GLU A 47 14.47 5.83 -16.10
C GLU A 47 14.48 4.48 -16.84
N LEU A 48 15.29 3.52 -16.38
CA LEU A 48 15.33 2.18 -16.97
C LEU A 48 14.00 1.47 -16.73
N LEU A 49 13.49 1.51 -15.50
CA LEU A 49 12.20 0.90 -15.16
C LEU A 49 11.06 1.55 -15.94
N THR A 50 11.07 2.88 -16.03
CA THR A 50 10.07 3.68 -16.76
C THR A 50 10.07 3.36 -18.24
N SER A 51 11.24 3.30 -18.89
CA SER A 51 11.31 2.94 -20.32
C SER A 51 10.74 1.55 -20.60
N LYS A 52 10.99 0.59 -19.68
CA LYS A 52 10.48 -0.77 -19.78
C LYS A 52 8.97 -0.84 -19.58
N THR A 53 8.43 -0.14 -18.58
CA THR A 53 6.98 -0.14 -18.33
C THR A 53 6.21 0.61 -19.41
N GLN A 54 6.75 1.70 -19.94
CA GLN A 54 6.14 2.43 -21.07
C GLN A 54 6.09 1.58 -22.34
N ALA A 55 7.16 0.81 -22.61
CA ALA A 55 7.19 -0.10 -23.76
C ALA A 55 6.19 -1.25 -23.63
N LEU A 56 5.97 -1.77 -22.42
CA LEU A 56 5.00 -2.84 -22.16
C LEU A 56 3.57 -2.33 -22.11
N TYR A 57 3.36 -1.13 -21.56
CA TYR A 57 2.06 -0.57 -21.24
C TYR A 57 1.94 0.87 -21.78
N PRO A 58 1.89 1.05 -23.11
CA PRO A 58 1.74 2.35 -23.75
C PRO A 58 0.37 2.99 -23.48
N ASP A 59 -0.64 2.20 -23.15
CA ASP A 59 -2.00 2.65 -22.89
C ASP A 59 -2.74 1.71 -21.89
N PRO A 60 -3.93 2.10 -21.39
CA PRO A 60 -4.72 1.25 -20.48
C PRO A 60 -5.09 -0.12 -21.07
N ALA A 61 -5.32 -0.20 -22.39
CA ALA A 61 -5.72 -1.44 -23.05
C ALA A 61 -4.55 -2.45 -23.08
N ALA A 62 -3.32 -1.98 -23.26
CA ALA A 62 -2.12 -2.81 -23.18
C ALA A 62 -1.91 -3.40 -21.78
N PHE A 63 -2.13 -2.61 -20.72
CA PHE A 63 -2.06 -3.15 -19.34
C PHE A 63 -3.15 -4.20 -19.11
N ARG A 64 -4.39 -3.92 -19.54
CA ARG A 64 -5.51 -4.87 -19.44
C ARG A 64 -5.21 -6.19 -20.18
N ALA A 65 -4.70 -6.11 -21.40
CA ALA A 65 -4.34 -7.28 -22.19
C ALA A 65 -3.21 -8.11 -21.53
N GLY A 66 -2.32 -7.47 -20.77
CA GLY A 66 -1.23 -8.13 -20.05
C GLY A 66 -1.63 -8.76 -18.70
N MET A 67 -2.81 -8.46 -18.16
CA MET A 67 -3.24 -8.94 -16.83
C MET A 67 -3.21 -10.48 -16.69
N PRO A 68 -3.70 -11.28 -17.66
CA PRO A 68 -3.63 -12.73 -17.56
C PRO A 68 -2.19 -13.25 -17.42
N ASP A 69 -1.23 -12.66 -18.14
CA ASP A 69 0.18 -13.05 -18.05
C ASP A 69 0.81 -12.67 -16.71
N LEU A 70 0.39 -11.55 -16.11
CA LEU A 70 0.80 -11.19 -14.75
C LEU A 70 0.31 -12.22 -13.73
N LEU A 71 -0.95 -12.67 -13.83
CA LEU A 71 -1.51 -13.69 -12.94
C LEU A 71 -0.85 -15.06 -13.14
N VAL A 72 -0.53 -15.44 -14.38
CA VAL A 72 0.22 -16.68 -14.64
C VAL A 72 1.62 -16.62 -14.02
N LYS A 73 2.30 -15.47 -14.07
CA LYS A 73 3.59 -15.28 -13.37
C LYS A 73 3.47 -15.37 -11.84
N MET A 74 2.29 -15.07 -11.30
CA MET A 74 1.99 -15.23 -9.86
C MET A 74 1.62 -16.67 -9.49
N GLY A 75 1.46 -17.57 -10.47
CA GLY A 75 1.27 -19.00 -10.26
C GLY A 75 -0.12 -19.53 -10.62
N TRP A 76 -1.07 -18.68 -11.03
CA TRP A 76 -2.37 -19.15 -11.48
C TRP A 76 -2.26 -19.88 -12.81
N ASP A 77 -3.10 -20.90 -13.03
CA ASP A 77 -3.26 -21.45 -14.36
C ASP A 77 -3.91 -20.43 -15.31
N ARG A 78 -3.74 -20.66 -16.62
CA ARG A 78 -4.22 -19.72 -17.65
C ARG A 78 -5.72 -19.46 -17.56
N THR A 79 -6.52 -20.50 -17.32
CA THR A 79 -7.98 -20.39 -17.29
C THR A 79 -8.44 -19.56 -16.10
N ARG A 80 -7.87 -19.78 -14.92
CA ARG A 80 -8.15 -18.99 -13.72
C ARG A 80 -7.66 -17.55 -13.86
N ALA A 81 -6.49 -17.34 -14.45
CA ALA A 81 -5.96 -16.01 -14.75
C ALA A 81 -6.89 -15.21 -15.69
N GLU A 82 -7.37 -15.83 -16.77
CA GLU A 82 -8.33 -15.21 -17.70
C GLU A 82 -9.67 -14.91 -17.01
N TYR A 83 -10.18 -15.83 -16.18
CA TYR A 83 -11.40 -15.64 -15.42
C TYR A 83 -11.35 -14.41 -14.51
N LEU A 84 -10.23 -14.21 -13.80
CA LEU A 84 -10.05 -13.06 -12.91
C LEU A 84 -9.88 -11.76 -13.72
N ALA A 85 -9.02 -11.78 -14.73
CA ALA A 85 -8.71 -10.61 -15.55
C ALA A 85 -9.93 -10.10 -16.35
N ASP A 86 -10.82 -10.97 -16.83
CA ASP A 86 -12.02 -10.58 -17.58
C ASP A 86 -12.98 -9.69 -16.77
N LYS A 87 -12.92 -9.77 -15.43
CA LYS A 87 -13.75 -8.98 -14.51
C LYS A 87 -13.11 -7.65 -14.11
N ILE A 88 -11.97 -7.31 -14.69
CA ILE A 88 -11.21 -6.11 -14.32
C ILE A 88 -10.98 -5.26 -15.58
N VAL A 89 -11.27 -3.97 -15.48
CA VAL A 89 -10.97 -2.96 -16.50
C VAL A 89 -9.96 -1.95 -15.96
N VAL A 90 -9.27 -1.26 -16.87
CA VAL A 90 -8.21 -0.30 -16.52
C VAL A 90 -8.65 1.09 -16.97
N ASP A 91 -8.76 2.01 -16.01
CA ASP A 91 -9.08 3.41 -16.28
C ASP A 91 -7.90 4.33 -15.91
N PRO A 92 -7.59 5.33 -16.74
CA PRO A 92 -6.57 6.32 -16.40
C PRO A 92 -7.05 7.22 -15.25
N ALA A 93 -6.19 7.43 -14.26
CA ALA A 93 -6.41 8.32 -13.14
C ALA A 93 -5.70 9.67 -13.31
N ARG A 94 -6.35 10.76 -12.91
CA ARG A 94 -5.70 12.09 -12.79
C ARG A 94 -4.73 12.16 -11.60
N GLY A 95 -4.99 11.38 -10.55
CA GLY A 95 -4.24 11.35 -9.29
C GLY A 95 -3.21 10.22 -9.21
N SER A 96 -3.12 9.57 -8.04
CA SER A 96 -2.35 8.34 -7.86
C SER A 96 -3.03 7.14 -8.53
N GLY A 97 -4.37 7.08 -8.47
CA GLY A 97 -5.12 5.86 -8.78
C GLY A 97 -5.62 5.20 -7.49
N HIS A 98 -6.72 4.43 -7.58
CA HIS A 98 -7.32 3.60 -6.52
C HIS A 98 -8.22 2.55 -7.17
N ALA A 99 -8.14 1.32 -6.70
CA ALA A 99 -9.04 0.23 -7.04
C ALA A 99 -10.48 0.60 -6.69
N TRP A 100 -11.40 0.23 -7.56
CA TRP A 100 -12.83 0.36 -7.31
C TRP A 100 -13.51 -0.96 -7.66
N GLY A 101 -13.64 -1.81 -6.63
CA GLY A 101 -14.21 -3.15 -6.76
C GLY A 101 -15.69 -3.14 -7.18
N ALA A 102 -16.08 -4.12 -7.97
CA ALA A 102 -17.48 -4.38 -8.27
C ALA A 102 -18.26 -4.73 -6.99
N LEU A 103 -19.51 -4.27 -6.90
CA LEU A 103 -20.44 -4.61 -5.81
C LEU A 103 -21.55 -5.58 -6.26
N ARG A 104 -21.41 -6.17 -7.45
CA ARG A 104 -22.43 -7.06 -8.02
C ARG A 104 -21.80 -8.04 -9.01
N LYS A 105 -22.19 -9.31 -8.91
CA LYS A 105 -21.86 -10.32 -9.93
C LYS A 105 -22.36 -9.88 -11.31
N GLY A 106 -21.50 -9.98 -12.32
CA GLY A 106 -21.73 -9.50 -13.69
C GLY A 106 -21.24 -8.07 -13.95
N SER A 107 -20.84 -7.31 -12.92
CA SER A 107 -20.13 -6.04 -13.09
C SER A 107 -18.61 -6.24 -13.09
N VAL A 108 -17.89 -5.23 -13.61
CA VAL A 108 -16.42 -5.20 -13.60
C VAL A 108 -15.88 -4.33 -12.47
N SER A 109 -14.73 -4.72 -11.94
CA SER A 109 -13.90 -3.90 -11.06
C SER A 109 -13.04 -2.94 -11.90
N HIS A 110 -12.83 -1.73 -11.39
CA HIS A 110 -12.06 -0.70 -12.07
C HIS A 110 -10.71 -0.52 -11.40
N LEU A 111 -9.65 -0.92 -12.09
CA LEU A 111 -8.27 -0.62 -11.74
C LEU A 111 -7.95 0.78 -12.24
N ARG A 112 -7.72 1.73 -11.33
CA ARG A 112 -7.38 3.10 -11.72
C ARG A 112 -5.93 3.39 -11.39
N THR A 113 -5.15 3.81 -12.38
CA THR A 113 -3.74 4.15 -12.22
C THR A 113 -3.32 5.28 -13.15
N ARG A 114 -2.17 5.90 -12.90
CA ARG A 114 -1.62 6.95 -13.75
C ARG A 114 -1.04 6.35 -15.04
N ILE A 115 -1.59 6.77 -16.17
CA ILE A 115 -1.07 6.47 -17.51
C ILE A 115 -1.07 7.79 -18.28
N SER A 116 0.10 8.22 -18.72
CA SER A 116 0.26 9.46 -19.50
C SER A 116 0.23 9.17 -21.00
N ASP A 117 0.25 10.22 -21.83
CA ASP A 117 0.39 10.08 -23.29
C ASP A 117 1.70 9.39 -23.73
N LYS A 118 2.68 9.29 -22.82
CA LYS A 118 3.94 8.55 -23.03
C LYS A 118 3.86 7.09 -22.57
N GLY A 119 2.69 6.63 -22.13
CA GLY A 119 2.49 5.35 -21.48
C GLY A 119 2.65 5.40 -19.95
N MET A 120 2.64 4.21 -19.36
CA MET A 120 2.73 4.01 -17.91
C MET A 120 4.20 4.06 -17.46
N ASP A 121 4.55 5.07 -16.67
CA ASP A 121 5.86 5.12 -16.00
C ASP A 121 5.97 4.08 -14.89
N TYR A 122 7.16 3.92 -14.30
CA TYR A 122 7.35 2.87 -13.30
C TYR A 122 6.52 3.11 -12.04
N LYS A 123 6.31 4.37 -11.65
CA LYS A 123 5.46 4.71 -10.51
C LYS A 123 4.01 4.31 -10.77
N GLY A 124 3.47 4.63 -11.95
CA GLY A 124 2.15 4.20 -12.40
C GLY A 124 2.03 2.69 -12.48
N TYR A 125 3.08 1.99 -12.91
CA TYR A 125 3.13 0.53 -12.92
C TYR A 125 3.10 -0.07 -11.52
N ASN A 126 3.94 0.42 -10.60
CA ASN A 126 3.98 -0.08 -9.23
C ASN A 126 2.62 0.11 -8.52
N ILE A 127 1.96 1.26 -8.75
CA ILE A 127 0.58 1.48 -8.30
C ILE A 127 -0.38 0.51 -8.98
N ALA A 128 -0.30 0.36 -10.31
CA ALA A 128 -1.19 -0.54 -11.06
C ALA A 128 -1.12 -1.98 -10.56
N VAL A 129 0.07 -2.48 -10.23
CA VAL A 129 0.25 -3.82 -9.66
C VAL A 129 -0.41 -3.94 -8.27
N HIS A 130 -0.29 -2.92 -7.43
CA HIS A 130 -0.97 -2.86 -6.13
C HIS A 130 -2.51 -2.87 -6.31
N GLU A 131 -3.04 -1.97 -7.14
CA GLU A 131 -4.48 -1.92 -7.43
C GLU A 131 -5.01 -3.19 -8.09
N PHE A 132 -4.17 -3.89 -8.86
CA PHE A 132 -4.53 -5.17 -9.44
C PHE A 132 -4.72 -6.24 -8.36
N GLY A 133 -3.87 -6.28 -7.35
CA GLY A 133 -4.03 -7.19 -6.21
C GLY A 133 -5.34 -6.94 -5.45
N HIS A 134 -5.72 -5.67 -5.26
CA HIS A 134 -7.04 -5.32 -4.71
C HIS A 134 -8.19 -5.87 -5.57
N ASN A 135 -8.15 -5.63 -6.88
CA ASN A 135 -9.25 -6.06 -7.74
C ASN A 135 -9.33 -7.58 -7.88
N VAL A 136 -8.20 -8.29 -7.81
CA VAL A 136 -8.17 -9.76 -7.74
C VAL A 136 -8.86 -10.23 -6.46
N GLU A 137 -8.47 -9.73 -5.29
CA GLU A 137 -9.09 -10.07 -4.01
C GLU A 137 -10.61 -9.82 -4.03
N GLN A 138 -11.01 -8.62 -4.43
CA GLN A 138 -12.42 -8.22 -4.50
C GLN A 138 -13.21 -9.08 -5.49
N THR A 139 -12.57 -9.55 -6.56
CA THR A 139 -13.18 -10.44 -7.55
C THR A 139 -13.37 -11.84 -6.97
N ILE A 140 -12.34 -12.39 -6.30
CA ILE A 140 -12.42 -13.70 -5.65
C ILE A 140 -13.53 -13.68 -4.60
N THR A 141 -13.53 -12.70 -3.69
CA THR A 141 -14.53 -12.64 -2.61
C THR A 141 -15.94 -12.38 -3.12
N LEU A 142 -16.11 -11.57 -4.18
CA LEU A 142 -17.42 -11.35 -4.76
C LEU A 142 -17.96 -12.57 -5.48
N TYR A 143 -17.15 -13.24 -6.30
CA TYR A 143 -17.64 -14.26 -7.23
C TYR A 143 -17.61 -15.68 -6.65
N ASP A 144 -16.58 -16.00 -5.88
CA ASP A 144 -16.22 -17.38 -5.53
C ASP A 144 -16.59 -17.75 -4.08
N VAL A 145 -16.89 -16.76 -3.24
CA VAL A 145 -17.49 -17.00 -1.92
C VAL A 145 -19.00 -17.26 -2.10
N ASP A 146 -19.48 -18.38 -1.54
CA ASP A 146 -20.86 -18.85 -1.71
C ASP A 146 -21.90 -17.82 -1.28
N ASN A 147 -21.66 -17.15 -0.15
CA ASN A 147 -22.57 -16.15 0.39
C ASN A 147 -22.13 -14.75 -0.03
N TYR A 148 -22.92 -14.10 -0.89
CA TYR A 148 -22.69 -12.72 -1.33
C TYR A 148 -22.49 -11.73 -0.17
N MET A 149 -23.16 -11.94 0.97
CA MET A 149 -23.02 -11.08 2.16
C MET A 149 -21.62 -11.14 2.80
N MET A 150 -20.78 -12.08 2.37
CA MET A 150 -19.39 -12.24 2.80
C MET A 150 -18.39 -11.56 1.85
N THR A 151 -18.85 -10.86 0.81
CA THR A 151 -17.97 -10.11 -0.09
C THR A 151 -17.16 -9.07 0.71
N GLY A 152 -15.83 -9.08 0.57
CA GLY A 152 -14.91 -8.19 1.29
C GLY A 152 -14.71 -8.49 2.78
N VAL A 153 -15.20 -9.64 3.28
CA VAL A 153 -14.87 -10.13 4.62
C VAL A 153 -13.46 -10.73 4.62
N PRO A 154 -12.63 -10.49 5.66
CA PRO A 154 -12.99 -9.90 6.94
C PRO A 154 -13.02 -8.37 6.98
N ASN A 155 -12.20 -7.68 6.19
CA ASN A 155 -12.22 -6.23 6.02
C ASN A 155 -11.17 -5.79 4.99
N THR A 156 -11.16 -4.49 4.69
CA THR A 156 -10.20 -3.82 3.81
C THR A 156 -8.74 -4.10 4.13
N ALA A 157 -8.35 -4.36 5.39
CA ALA A 157 -6.95 -4.63 5.71
C ALA A 157 -6.45 -5.93 5.07
N VAL A 158 -7.31 -6.94 4.89
CA VAL A 158 -6.95 -8.17 4.16
C VAL A 158 -6.83 -7.89 2.66
N THR A 159 -7.73 -7.08 2.10
CA THR A 159 -7.64 -6.58 0.72
C THR A 159 -6.34 -5.81 0.47
N GLU A 160 -5.91 -4.95 1.40
CA GLU A 160 -4.61 -4.27 1.37
C GLU A 160 -3.44 -5.25 1.45
N ALA A 161 -3.54 -6.26 2.32
CA ALA A 161 -2.49 -7.26 2.44
C ALA A 161 -2.27 -8.03 1.14
N MET A 162 -3.34 -8.39 0.43
CA MET A 162 -3.24 -9.04 -0.88
C MET A 162 -2.65 -8.08 -1.93
N ALA A 163 -3.00 -6.79 -1.91
CA ALA A 163 -2.39 -5.77 -2.77
C ALA A 163 -0.87 -5.63 -2.53
N TYR A 164 -0.41 -5.69 -1.28
CA TYR A 164 1.02 -5.68 -0.97
C TYR A 164 1.76 -6.94 -1.44
N VAL A 165 1.13 -8.12 -1.39
CA VAL A 165 1.72 -9.36 -1.96
C VAL A 165 2.00 -9.17 -3.47
N PHE A 166 1.10 -8.53 -4.20
CA PHE A 166 1.31 -8.17 -5.61
C PHE A 166 2.41 -7.12 -5.77
N GLN A 167 2.32 -6.01 -5.02
CA GLN A 167 3.25 -4.89 -5.14
C GLN A 167 4.70 -5.28 -4.83
N ASN A 168 4.93 -6.18 -3.87
CA ASN A 168 6.25 -6.74 -3.54
C ASN A 168 6.88 -7.56 -4.67
N ARG A 169 6.08 -7.99 -5.64
CA ARG A 169 6.51 -8.81 -6.78
C ARG A 169 6.59 -8.00 -8.08
N ASP A 170 6.47 -6.67 -8.03
CA ASP A 170 6.47 -5.80 -9.22
C ASP A 170 7.68 -6.01 -10.15
N LEU A 171 8.91 -6.08 -9.61
CA LEU A 171 10.11 -6.35 -10.41
C LEU A 171 10.11 -7.78 -10.99
N ALA A 172 9.67 -8.76 -10.20
CA ALA A 172 9.57 -10.15 -10.65
C ALA A 172 8.54 -10.29 -11.79
N LEU A 173 7.43 -9.55 -11.72
CA LEU A 173 6.42 -9.47 -12.76
C LEU A 173 6.94 -8.81 -14.04
N LEU A 174 7.91 -7.90 -13.92
CA LEU A 174 8.71 -7.39 -15.04
C LEU A 174 9.76 -8.39 -15.56
N GLY A 175 9.88 -9.57 -14.97
CA GLY A 175 10.89 -10.57 -15.32
C GLY A 175 12.30 -10.20 -14.84
N MET A 176 12.40 -9.25 -13.92
CA MET A 176 13.66 -8.86 -13.29
C MET A 176 13.87 -9.72 -12.05
N LYS A 177 14.99 -10.45 -12.01
CA LYS A 177 15.36 -11.23 -10.84
C LYS A 177 15.98 -10.30 -9.81
N ASP A 178 15.43 -10.32 -8.60
CA ASP A 178 16.06 -9.71 -7.45
C ASP A 178 17.04 -10.72 -6.83
N GLN A 179 18.33 -10.41 -6.92
CA GLN A 179 19.42 -11.25 -6.40
C GLN A 179 20.19 -10.54 -5.29
N ALA A 180 19.64 -9.49 -4.68
CA ALA A 180 20.33 -8.80 -3.60
C ALA A 180 20.55 -9.76 -2.41
N PRO A 181 21.80 -9.99 -1.95
CA PRO A 181 22.10 -10.98 -0.92
C PRO A 181 21.48 -10.67 0.45
N ASP A 182 21.16 -9.39 0.70
CA ASP A 182 20.52 -8.92 1.93
C ASP A 182 19.06 -8.49 1.73
N LYS A 183 18.41 -8.96 0.64
CA LYS A 183 17.05 -8.56 0.26
C LYS A 183 16.07 -8.63 1.44
N GLU A 184 15.94 -9.81 2.06
CA GLU A 184 14.98 -10.04 3.15
C GLU A 184 15.23 -9.10 4.34
N LYS A 185 16.50 -8.82 4.67
CA LYS A 185 16.84 -7.87 5.74
C LYS A 185 16.40 -6.46 5.39
N MET A 186 16.62 -6.03 4.15
CA MET A 186 16.23 -4.70 3.70
C MET A 186 14.72 -4.55 3.63
N GLU A 187 14.00 -5.59 3.19
CA GLU A 187 12.53 -5.63 3.21
C GLU A 187 11.98 -5.51 4.64
N ILE A 188 12.59 -6.18 5.62
CA ILE A 188 12.19 -6.05 7.03
C ILE A 188 12.39 -4.61 7.54
N LEU A 189 13.52 -3.97 7.20
CA LEU A 189 13.79 -2.58 7.57
C LEU A 189 12.80 -1.61 6.90
N ASP A 190 12.49 -1.87 5.63
CA ASP A 190 11.53 -1.11 4.84
C ASP A 190 10.12 -1.20 5.43
N VAL A 191 9.63 -2.41 5.67
CA VAL A 191 8.33 -2.65 6.33
C VAL A 191 8.31 -1.99 7.70
N ALA A 192 9.39 -2.09 8.48
CA ALA A 192 9.43 -1.48 9.80
C ALA A 192 9.27 0.05 9.75
N TRP A 193 9.91 0.69 8.77
CA TRP A 193 9.85 2.14 8.57
C TRP A 193 8.50 2.59 7.99
N GLN A 194 7.97 1.89 6.99
CA GLN A 194 6.65 2.17 6.41
C GLN A 194 5.53 1.98 7.44
N MET A 195 5.58 0.93 8.26
CA MET A 195 4.63 0.71 9.34
C MET A 195 4.62 1.85 10.37
N MET A 196 5.79 2.42 10.68
CA MET A 196 5.88 3.56 11.60
C MET A 196 5.11 4.75 11.04
N GLU A 197 5.31 5.09 9.77
CA GLU A 197 4.62 6.19 9.11
C GLU A 197 3.10 6.01 9.14
N ILE A 198 2.61 4.88 8.61
CA ILE A 198 1.17 4.69 8.40
C ILE A 198 0.41 4.46 9.71
N MET A 199 1.04 3.89 10.75
CA MET A 199 0.45 3.81 12.09
C MET A 199 0.35 5.19 12.73
N GLY A 200 1.34 6.06 12.52
CA GLY A 200 1.29 7.44 12.97
C GLY A 200 0.10 8.17 12.36
N VAL A 201 -0.04 8.08 11.04
CA VAL A 201 -1.16 8.65 10.27
C VAL A 201 -2.50 8.07 10.73
N GLY A 202 -2.60 6.74 10.91
CA GLY A 202 -3.82 6.10 11.39
C GLY A 202 -4.23 6.53 12.81
N LEU A 203 -3.27 6.85 13.69
CA LEU A 203 -3.56 7.46 14.98
C LEU A 203 -4.11 8.89 14.85
N VAL A 204 -3.62 9.68 13.89
CA VAL A 204 -4.14 11.04 13.64
C VAL A 204 -5.61 10.93 13.25
N GLU A 205 -5.92 10.01 12.34
CA GLU A 205 -7.29 9.76 11.90
C GLU A 205 -8.18 9.32 13.07
N MET A 206 -7.82 8.25 13.78
CA MET A 206 -8.62 7.75 14.91
C MET A 206 -8.93 8.86 15.92
N LYS A 207 -7.91 9.62 16.35
CA LYS A 207 -8.09 10.72 17.29
C LYS A 207 -8.95 11.86 16.75
N SER A 208 -8.83 12.16 15.46
CA SER A 208 -9.61 13.23 14.84
C SER A 208 -11.08 12.86 14.73
N TRP A 209 -11.39 11.59 14.43
CA TRP A 209 -12.76 11.08 14.47
C TRP A 209 -13.32 11.03 15.88
N ASP A 210 -12.58 10.52 16.86
CA ASP A 210 -12.99 10.53 18.28
C ASP A 210 -13.38 11.94 18.72
N TRP A 211 -12.53 12.93 18.43
CA TRP A 211 -12.83 14.33 18.73
C TRP A 211 -14.09 14.82 18.00
N LEU A 212 -14.30 14.46 16.73
CA LEU A 212 -15.50 14.87 16.00
C LEU A 212 -16.78 14.29 16.62
N TYR A 213 -16.75 13.03 17.08
CA TYR A 213 -17.87 12.41 17.79
C TYR A 213 -18.17 13.09 19.14
N GLU A 214 -17.14 13.56 19.83
CA GLU A 214 -17.28 14.31 21.09
C GLU A 214 -17.73 15.77 20.87
N ASN A 215 -17.65 16.28 19.64
CA ASN A 215 -17.92 17.69 19.29
C ASN A 215 -18.94 17.79 18.14
N PRO A 216 -20.24 17.50 18.38
CA PRO A 216 -21.26 17.46 17.34
C PRO A 216 -21.49 18.81 16.63
N ASP A 217 -21.14 19.91 17.28
CA ASP A 217 -21.25 21.28 16.75
C ASP A 217 -19.95 21.75 16.04
N ALA A 218 -19.01 20.85 15.77
CA ALA A 218 -17.73 21.19 15.17
C ALA A 218 -17.90 21.86 13.79
N THR A 219 -17.19 22.96 13.58
CA THR A 219 -17.06 23.58 12.26
C THR A 219 -15.90 22.98 11.46
N PRO A 220 -15.88 23.09 10.12
CA PRO A 220 -14.74 22.66 9.31
C PRO A 220 -13.40 23.29 9.74
N ALA A 221 -13.41 24.54 10.21
CA ALA A 221 -12.21 25.22 10.72
C ALA A 221 -11.68 24.55 11.99
N MET A 222 -12.58 24.27 12.95
CA MET A 222 -12.21 23.57 14.19
C MET A 222 -11.67 22.17 13.90
N TYR A 223 -12.30 21.44 12.97
CA TYR A 223 -11.84 20.11 12.60
C TYR A 223 -10.46 20.13 11.95
N LYS A 224 -10.20 21.08 11.03
CA LYS A 224 -8.86 21.29 10.44
C LYS A 224 -7.80 21.54 11.53
N GLU A 225 -8.06 22.43 12.47
CA GLU A 225 -7.13 22.74 13.56
C GLU A 225 -6.89 21.53 14.46
N THR A 226 -7.95 20.76 14.76
CA THR A 226 -7.86 19.52 15.51
C THR A 226 -6.99 18.48 14.81
N VAL A 227 -7.15 18.27 13.50
CA VAL A 227 -6.33 17.33 12.72
C VAL A 227 -4.85 17.71 12.78
N ILE A 228 -4.53 18.99 12.57
CA ILE A 228 -3.15 19.50 12.62
C ILE A 228 -2.56 19.34 14.02
N ARG A 229 -3.31 19.70 15.07
CA ARG A 229 -2.90 19.52 16.47
C ARG A 229 -2.63 18.05 16.78
N ASN A 230 -3.54 17.15 16.42
CA ASN A 230 -3.38 15.72 16.62
C ASN A 230 -2.13 15.17 15.90
N ALA A 231 -1.86 15.64 14.68
CA ALA A 231 -0.65 15.28 13.94
C ALA A 231 0.63 15.72 14.67
N VAL A 232 0.67 16.95 15.17
CA VAL A 232 1.80 17.45 15.96
C VAL A 232 1.97 16.67 17.27
N ASP A 233 0.89 16.40 18.00
CA ASP A 233 0.93 15.65 19.26
C ASP A 233 1.45 14.22 19.06
N ILE A 234 0.97 13.53 18.02
CA ILE A 234 1.42 12.17 17.67
C ILE A 234 2.87 12.21 17.19
N TRP A 235 3.23 13.20 16.38
CA TRP A 235 4.61 13.40 15.94
C TRP A 235 5.56 13.55 17.13
N ASN A 236 5.27 14.47 18.03
CA ASN A 236 6.08 14.72 19.22
C ASN A 236 6.18 13.49 20.11
N LYS A 237 5.10 12.72 20.23
CA LYS A 237 5.06 11.52 21.05
C LYS A 237 5.90 10.37 20.49
N TYR A 238 5.88 10.14 19.18
CA TYR A 238 6.45 8.92 18.58
C TYR A 238 7.53 9.14 17.52
N PHE A 239 7.44 10.22 16.74
CA PHE A 239 8.36 10.50 15.63
C PHE A 239 9.53 11.36 16.07
N ALA A 240 9.30 12.40 16.88
CA ALA A 240 10.38 13.25 17.37
C ALA A 240 11.50 12.49 18.11
N PRO A 241 11.22 11.45 18.93
CA PRO A 241 12.26 10.61 19.54
C PRO A 241 13.08 9.76 18.57
N VAL A 242 12.62 9.59 17.33
CA VAL A 242 13.29 8.81 16.27
C VAL A 242 13.97 9.74 15.25
N ILE A 243 13.28 10.80 14.83
CA ILE A 243 13.70 11.75 13.79
C ILE A 243 14.55 12.90 14.37
N GLY A 244 14.33 13.27 15.62
CA GLY A 244 15.06 14.36 16.30
C GLY A 244 14.49 15.77 16.05
N ILE A 245 13.28 15.87 15.46
CA ILE A 245 12.62 17.16 15.16
C ILE A 245 11.24 17.16 15.80
N ASN A 246 10.87 18.23 16.50
CA ASN A 246 9.54 18.42 17.09
C ASN A 246 8.62 19.21 16.15
N ASP A 247 7.33 19.22 16.49
CA ASP A 247 6.31 20.14 15.98
C ASP A 247 6.06 20.06 14.46
N SER A 248 6.21 18.87 13.88
CA SER A 248 5.91 18.63 12.48
C SER A 248 4.44 18.24 12.28
N PRO A 249 3.70 18.91 11.39
CA PRO A 249 2.32 18.55 11.05
C PRO A 249 2.23 17.48 9.96
N LEU A 250 3.34 16.88 9.55
CA LEU A 250 3.43 16.09 8.30
C LEU A 250 2.46 14.89 8.25
N LEU A 251 2.08 14.34 9.40
CA LEU A 251 1.11 13.24 9.47
C LEU A 251 -0.33 13.65 9.06
N ALA A 252 -0.62 14.95 8.95
CA ALA A 252 -1.92 15.48 8.49
C ALA A 252 -2.04 15.59 6.95
N ILE A 253 -1.09 15.03 6.18
CA ILE A 253 -1.02 15.24 4.72
C ILE A 253 -2.09 14.48 3.92
N TYR A 254 -2.60 13.36 4.46
CA TYR A 254 -3.52 12.48 3.73
C TYR A 254 -4.96 12.96 3.86
N SER A 255 -5.57 13.41 2.76
CA SER A 255 -6.98 13.82 2.74
C SER A 255 -7.95 12.72 3.17
N HIS A 256 -7.53 11.45 3.06
CA HIS A 256 -8.35 10.29 3.42
C HIS A 256 -8.84 10.31 4.86
N MET A 257 -8.04 10.85 5.79
CA MET A 257 -8.44 10.95 7.21
C MET A 257 -9.70 11.80 7.41
N VAL A 258 -10.00 12.70 6.46
CA VAL A 258 -11.16 13.59 6.47
C VAL A 258 -12.33 13.02 5.67
N ASN A 259 -12.06 12.42 4.51
CA ASN A 259 -13.11 12.03 3.56
C ASN A 259 -13.63 10.59 3.74
N SER A 260 -12.87 9.72 4.41
CA SER A 260 -13.16 8.29 4.54
C SER A 260 -12.93 7.86 5.99
N PRO A 261 -13.99 7.56 6.76
CA PRO A 261 -13.84 7.26 8.18
C PRO A 261 -13.12 5.93 8.42
N LEU A 262 -12.11 5.97 9.29
CA LEU A 262 -11.30 4.83 9.72
C LEU A 262 -10.63 4.07 8.57
N TYR A 263 -10.17 4.80 7.54
CA TYR A 263 -9.56 4.23 6.35
C TYR A 263 -8.06 3.93 6.54
N LEU A 264 -7.27 4.89 7.02
CA LEU A 264 -5.82 4.77 7.14
C LEU A 264 -5.37 3.74 8.19
N PRO A 265 -6.09 3.50 9.31
CA PRO A 265 -5.82 2.35 10.17
C PRO A 265 -5.84 1.00 9.44
N ASN A 266 -6.65 0.83 8.39
CA ASN A 266 -6.69 -0.43 7.65
C ASN A 266 -5.37 -0.72 6.91
N TYR A 267 -4.66 0.30 6.42
CA TYR A 267 -3.33 0.13 5.84
C TYR A 267 -2.31 -0.38 6.86
N SER A 268 -2.37 0.14 8.08
CA SER A 268 -1.52 -0.33 9.17
C SER A 268 -1.76 -1.80 9.51
N TYR A 269 -3.03 -2.21 9.60
CA TYR A 269 -3.37 -3.62 9.77
C TYR A 269 -3.01 -4.45 8.54
N GLY A 270 -3.15 -3.88 7.34
CA GLY A 270 -2.78 -4.51 6.08
C GLY A 270 -1.30 -4.87 6.03
N HIS A 271 -0.41 -3.98 6.48
CA HIS A 271 1.02 -4.31 6.62
C HIS A 271 1.29 -5.42 7.63
N VAL A 272 0.59 -5.44 8.78
CA VAL A 272 0.74 -6.51 9.78
C VAL A 272 0.31 -7.86 9.19
N ILE A 273 -0.85 -7.90 8.54
CA ILE A 273 -1.39 -9.11 7.90
C ILE A 273 -0.46 -9.52 6.75
N HIS A 274 -0.03 -8.59 5.91
CA HIS A 274 0.91 -8.84 4.82
C HIS A 274 2.21 -9.46 5.31
N PHE A 275 2.81 -8.94 6.38
CA PHE A 275 4.01 -9.51 6.98
C PHE A 275 3.78 -10.96 7.44
N GLN A 276 2.64 -11.25 8.06
CA GLN A 276 2.26 -12.60 8.47
C GLN A 276 2.01 -13.52 7.25
N LEU A 277 1.38 -12.99 6.20
CA LEU A 277 1.08 -13.72 4.98
C LEU A 277 2.36 -14.06 4.20
N GLU A 278 3.31 -13.14 4.04
CA GLU A 278 4.56 -13.44 3.34
C GLU A 278 5.34 -14.55 4.05
N GLU A 279 5.41 -14.55 5.39
CA GLU A 279 6.00 -15.67 6.15
C GLU A 279 5.23 -16.98 5.92
N TYR A 280 3.90 -16.94 5.93
CA TYR A 280 3.07 -18.11 5.69
C TYR A 280 3.26 -18.69 4.28
N LEU A 281 3.40 -17.82 3.27
CA LEU A 281 3.50 -18.17 1.86
C LEU A 281 4.87 -18.74 1.46
N LYS A 282 5.90 -18.63 2.31
CA LYS A 282 7.23 -19.21 2.04
C LYS A 282 7.15 -20.71 1.74
N GLY A 283 7.60 -21.10 0.56
CA GLY A 283 7.64 -22.49 0.11
C GLY A 283 6.28 -23.07 -0.30
N LYS A 284 5.22 -22.25 -0.38
CA LYS A 284 3.89 -22.67 -0.82
C LYS A 284 3.60 -22.27 -2.26
N ASP A 285 2.55 -22.86 -2.82
CA ASP A 285 1.96 -22.40 -4.07
C ASP A 285 1.19 -21.09 -3.82
N LEU A 286 1.76 -19.98 -4.31
CA LEU A 286 1.25 -18.64 -4.05
C LEU A 286 -0.21 -18.48 -4.51
N ALA A 287 -0.50 -18.81 -5.76
CA ALA A 287 -1.82 -18.65 -6.35
C ALA A 287 -2.88 -19.48 -5.63
N ARG A 288 -2.57 -20.74 -5.32
CA ARG A 288 -3.48 -21.63 -4.59
C ARG A 288 -3.79 -21.11 -3.19
N GLU A 289 -2.80 -20.57 -2.50
CA GLU A 289 -3.01 -20.02 -1.15
C GLU A 289 -3.78 -18.70 -1.20
N LEU A 290 -3.54 -17.84 -2.20
CA LEU A 290 -4.30 -16.61 -2.38
C LEU A 290 -5.76 -16.84 -2.76
N ASP A 291 -6.09 -17.89 -3.53
CA ASP A 291 -7.49 -18.31 -3.75
C ASP A 291 -8.15 -18.89 -2.49
N ARG A 292 -7.35 -19.39 -1.53
CA ARG A 292 -7.84 -20.03 -0.29
C ARG A 292 -8.09 -19.04 0.85
N ILE A 293 -7.29 -17.98 0.92
CA ILE A 293 -7.34 -16.93 1.95
C ILE A 293 -8.53 -16.02 1.70
#